data_AF-A0A3M1IQ79-F1
#
_entry.id   AF-A0A3M1IQ79-F1
#
_cell.length_a   1.000
_cell.length_b   1.000
_cell.length_c   1.000
_cell.angle_alpha   90.00
_cell.angle_beta   90.00
_cell.angle_gamma   90.00
#
_symmetry.space_group_name_H-M   'P 1'
#
loop_
_entity.id
_entity.type
_entity.pdbx_description
1 polymer ?
#
loop_
_entity_poly.entity_id
_entity_poly.type
_entity_poly.pdbx_seq_one_letter_code
_entity_poly.pdbx_strand_id
1 'polypeptide(L)'
;MSRRLSNHLRALRRAVPALQREIANKVIAVEAAKFHNENFRAQAWTETGQQWQARKDKDSTRSLLVKTGRLRRSATAGRTRGNVVDFVLPIYGKVHNYGERAGRGSGFKMPRRQFAGQSTKLKRQFYTKATELINRRMNRL
;
A
#
# COMPACT_ATOMS: atom_id res chain seq x y z
N MET A 1 11.70 -34.98 26.45
CA MET A 1 11.43 -33.53 26.28
C MET A 1 10.60 -33.03 27.47
N SER A 2 10.99 -31.95 28.15
CA SER A 2 10.30 -31.47 29.38
C SER A 2 8.86 -31.04 29.10
N ARG A 3 7.91 -31.34 30.01
CA ARG A 3 6.49 -30.92 29.93
C ARG A 3 6.35 -29.40 29.75
N ARG A 4 7.27 -28.63 30.33
CA ARG A 4 7.34 -27.16 30.18
C ARG A 4 7.66 -26.75 28.73
N LEU A 5 8.65 -27.39 28.11
CA LEU A 5 9.03 -27.14 26.71
C LEU A 5 7.89 -27.51 25.75
N SER A 6 7.25 -28.66 25.94
CA SER A 6 6.12 -29.10 25.11
C SER A 6 4.91 -28.16 25.21
N ASN A 7 4.65 -27.56 26.38
CA ASN A 7 3.60 -26.56 26.54
C ASN A 7 3.93 -25.25 25.84
N HIS A 8 5.19 -24.81 25.93
CA HIS A 8 5.66 -23.59 25.28
C HIS A 8 5.60 -23.70 23.75
N LEU A 9 6.02 -24.84 23.18
CA LEU A 9 5.91 -25.11 21.74
C LEU A 9 4.45 -25.13 21.26
N ARG A 10 3.52 -25.67 22.05
CA ARG A 10 2.08 -25.64 21.73
C ARG A 10 1.51 -24.21 21.76
N ALA A 11 1.93 -23.39 22.72
CA ALA A 11 1.53 -21.98 22.79
C ALA A 11 2.03 -21.21 21.56
N LEU A 12 3.30 -21.39 21.18
CA LEU A 12 3.87 -20.79 19.98
C LEU A 12 3.09 -21.20 18.72
N ARG A 13 2.83 -22.50 18.54
CA ARG A 13 2.06 -23.01 17.39
C ARG A 13 0.67 -22.36 17.29
N ARG A 14 0.00 -22.15 18.43
CA ARG A 14 -1.32 -21.49 18.48
C ARG A 14 -1.24 -19.99 18.18
N ALA A 15 -0.12 -19.34 18.47
CA ALA A 15 0.08 -17.92 18.23
C ALA A 15 0.34 -17.57 16.75
N VAL A 16 0.93 -18.47 15.96
CA VAL A 16 1.32 -18.21 14.57
C VAL A 16 0.18 -17.66 13.70
N PRO A 17 -1.03 -18.26 13.64
CA PRO A 17 -2.11 -17.73 12.81
C PRO A 17 -2.58 -16.32 13.25
N ALA A 18 -2.56 -16.04 14.56
CA ALA A 18 -2.89 -14.71 15.07
C ALA A 18 -1.83 -13.68 14.66
N LEU A 19 -0.54 -14.03 14.76
CA LEU A 19 0.57 -13.19 14.31
C LEU A 19 0.49 -12.90 12.81
N GLN A 20 0.17 -13.89 11.98
CA GLN A 20 -0.01 -13.71 10.54
C GLN A 20 -1.12 -12.69 10.23
N ARG A 21 -2.28 -12.79 10.91
CA ARG A 21 -3.37 -11.81 10.75
C ARG A 21 -2.97 -10.42 11.23
N GLU A 22 -2.20 -10.32 12.32
CA GLU A 22 -1.72 -9.02 12.80
C GLU A 22 -0.71 -8.39 11.84
N ILE A 23 0.23 -9.17 11.27
CA ILE A 23 1.16 -8.68 10.26
C ILE A 23 0.39 -8.18 9.04
N ALA A 24 -0.58 -8.96 8.54
CA ALA A 24 -1.40 -8.54 7.41
C ALA A 24 -2.12 -7.21 7.70
N ASN A 25 -2.89 -7.15 8.79
CA ASN A 25 -3.78 -6.01 9.03
C ASN A 25 -3.09 -4.78 9.62
N LYS A 26 -2.12 -4.96 10.52
CA LYS A 26 -1.47 -3.86 11.26
C LYS A 26 -0.18 -3.37 10.62
N VAL A 27 0.45 -4.21 9.78
CA VAL A 27 1.68 -3.84 9.08
C VAL A 27 1.38 -3.64 7.59
N ILE A 28 1.02 -4.71 6.88
CA ILE A 28 0.97 -4.69 5.42
C ILE A 28 -0.10 -3.70 4.92
N ALA A 29 -1.33 -3.79 5.41
CA ALA A 29 -2.40 -2.88 5.00
C ALA A 29 -2.10 -1.41 5.35
N VAL A 30 -1.58 -1.16 6.56
CA VAL A 30 -1.28 0.19 7.06
C VAL A 30 -0.17 0.84 6.26
N GLU A 31 0.96 0.16 6.08
CA GLU A 31 2.11 0.71 5.37
C GLU A 31 1.82 0.87 3.87
N ALA A 32 1.04 -0.03 3.26
CA ALA A 32 0.60 0.16 1.88
C ALA A 32 -0.29 1.39 1.71
N ALA A 33 -1.24 1.60 2.64
CA ALA A 33 -2.11 2.78 2.61
C ALA A 33 -1.34 4.08 2.86
N LYS A 34 -0.32 4.07 3.73
CA LYS A 34 0.60 5.20 3.93
C LYS A 34 1.38 5.51 2.66
N PHE A 35 2.04 4.51 2.08
CA PHE A 35 2.82 4.67 0.85
C PHE A 35 1.98 5.20 -0.32
N HIS A 36 0.74 4.69 -0.48
CA HIS A 36 -0.20 5.26 -1.43
C HIS A 36 -0.48 6.73 -1.15
N ASN A 37 -0.82 7.10 0.09
CA ASN A 37 -1.07 8.49 0.47
C ASN A 37 0.15 9.40 0.28
N GLU A 38 1.35 8.91 0.54
CA GLU A 38 2.61 9.62 0.28
C GLU A 38 2.77 9.93 -1.20
N ASN A 39 2.49 8.99 -2.09
CA ASN A 39 2.53 9.23 -3.53
C ASN A 39 1.57 10.35 -3.96
N PHE A 40 0.36 10.42 -3.39
CA PHE A 40 -0.59 11.51 -3.67
C PHE A 40 -0.16 12.85 -3.09
N ARG A 41 0.42 12.86 -1.88
CA ARG A 41 0.92 14.08 -1.24
C ARG A 41 2.11 14.65 -2.01
N ALA A 42 3.07 13.79 -2.35
CA ALA A 42 4.26 14.15 -3.11
C ALA A 42 3.98 14.38 -4.60
N GLN A 43 2.80 13.98 -5.09
CA GLN A 43 2.46 13.91 -6.51
C GLN A 43 3.54 13.21 -7.32
N ALA A 44 4.05 12.10 -6.79
CA ALA A 44 5.20 11.40 -7.33
C ALA A 44 5.13 9.91 -6.99
N TRP A 45 5.86 9.11 -7.75
CA TRP A 45 6.18 7.75 -7.34
C TRP A 45 7.36 7.78 -6.39
N THR A 46 7.10 7.72 -5.08
CA THR A 46 8.10 7.94 -4.02
C THR A 46 9.13 6.82 -3.86
N GLU A 47 9.00 5.72 -4.61
CA GLU A 47 10.05 4.71 -4.79
C GLU A 47 11.25 5.30 -5.55
N THR A 48 10.98 6.03 -6.64
CA THR A 48 12.02 6.57 -7.54
C THR A 48 12.13 8.09 -7.48
N GLY A 49 11.18 8.77 -6.85
CA GLY A 49 11.08 10.23 -6.85
C GLY A 49 10.48 10.81 -8.14
N GLN A 50 10.04 9.97 -9.08
CA GLN A 50 9.49 10.42 -10.36
C GLN A 50 8.19 11.22 -10.14
N GLN A 51 8.25 12.52 -10.42
CA GLN A 51 7.12 13.44 -10.33
C GLN A 51 6.05 13.10 -11.38
N TRP A 52 4.79 13.27 -10.99
CA TRP A 52 3.66 13.18 -11.91
C TRP A 52 3.64 14.38 -12.83
N GLN A 53 3.24 14.16 -14.07
CA GLN A 53 3.07 15.27 -14.99
C GLN A 53 2.01 16.25 -14.49
N ALA A 54 2.40 17.53 -14.46
CA ALA A 54 1.56 18.64 -14.07
C ALA A 54 0.28 18.73 -14.93
N ARG A 55 -0.68 19.52 -14.44
CA ARG A 55 -1.89 19.84 -15.21
C ARG A 55 -1.54 20.71 -16.41
N LYS A 56 -2.38 20.64 -17.44
CA LYS A 56 -2.34 21.61 -18.54
C LYS A 56 -2.68 23.02 -18.07
N ASP A 57 -3.66 23.12 -17.17
CA ASP A 57 -4.02 24.35 -16.48
C ASP A 57 -3.00 24.64 -15.37
N LYS A 58 -2.20 25.70 -15.58
CA LYS A 58 -1.12 26.14 -14.69
C LYS A 58 -1.61 26.99 -13.53
N ASP A 59 -2.79 27.62 -13.65
CA ASP A 59 -3.30 28.58 -12.66
C ASP A 59 -4.01 27.87 -11.50
N SER A 60 -4.42 26.62 -11.72
CA SER A 60 -4.97 25.82 -10.66
C SER A 60 -3.93 25.60 -9.54
N THR A 61 -4.33 25.82 -8.29
CA THR A 61 -3.50 25.57 -7.08
C THR A 61 -3.79 24.21 -6.43
N ARG A 62 -4.83 23.51 -6.88
CA ARG A 62 -5.28 22.23 -6.29
C ARG A 62 -4.26 21.11 -6.51
N SER A 63 -4.26 20.06 -5.69
CA SER A 63 -3.43 18.88 -5.97
C SER A 63 -3.98 17.99 -7.09
N LEU A 64 -3.10 17.33 -7.84
CA LEU A 64 -3.47 16.34 -8.87
C LEU A 64 -4.29 15.19 -8.27
N LEU A 65 -5.35 14.76 -8.97
CA LEU A 65 -6.21 13.62 -8.57
C LEU A 65 -6.96 13.79 -7.24
N VAL A 66 -7.05 15.03 -6.70
CA VAL A 66 -7.69 15.31 -5.40
C VAL A 66 -9.06 15.98 -5.53
N LYS A 67 -9.65 16.17 -6.74
CA LYS A 67 -10.95 16.89 -6.89
C LYS A 67 -12.01 16.45 -5.89
N THR A 68 -12.31 15.15 -5.88
CA THR A 68 -13.16 14.53 -4.86
C THR A 68 -12.33 13.78 -3.81
N GLY A 69 -11.04 13.57 -4.06
CA GLY A 69 -10.14 12.73 -3.26
C GLY A 69 -10.47 11.24 -3.28
N ARG A 70 -11.44 10.80 -4.09
CA ARG A 70 -11.91 9.39 -4.12
C ARG A 70 -10.79 8.40 -4.40
N LEU A 71 -9.90 8.72 -5.34
CA LEU A 71 -8.77 7.86 -5.70
C LEU A 71 -7.75 7.74 -4.56
N ARG A 72 -7.43 8.85 -3.89
CA ARG A 72 -6.57 8.83 -2.71
C ARG A 72 -7.20 8.01 -1.57
N ARG A 73 -8.52 8.13 -1.38
CA ARG A 73 -9.24 7.40 -0.33
C ARG A 73 -9.40 5.90 -0.61
N SER A 74 -9.31 5.43 -1.85
CA SER A 74 -9.38 3.98 -2.13
C SER A 74 -8.27 3.15 -1.47
N ALA A 75 -7.18 3.79 -1.01
CA ALA A 75 -6.16 3.12 -0.20
C ALA A 75 -6.68 2.53 1.11
N THR A 76 -7.77 3.05 1.70
CA THR A 76 -8.29 2.57 2.98
C THR A 76 -9.01 1.22 2.87
N ALA A 77 -9.29 0.74 1.66
CA ALA A 77 -10.02 -0.49 1.39
C ALA A 77 -9.13 -1.63 0.88
N GLY A 78 -7.82 -1.55 1.11
CA GLY A 78 -6.86 -2.56 0.65
C GLY A 78 -7.11 -3.94 1.28
N ARG A 79 -7.18 -4.99 0.46
CA ARG A 79 -7.23 -6.38 0.91
C ARG A 79 -5.84 -6.98 0.85
N THR A 80 -5.38 -7.56 1.94
CA THR A 80 -4.07 -8.20 2.02
C THR A 80 -4.15 -9.64 1.55
N ARG A 81 -3.27 -10.03 0.63
CA ARG A 81 -3.07 -11.41 0.18
C ARG A 81 -1.59 -11.75 0.26
N GLY A 82 -1.20 -12.44 1.33
CA GLY A 82 0.22 -12.69 1.63
C GLY A 82 0.97 -11.37 1.79
N ASN A 83 1.95 -11.11 0.91
CA ASN A 83 2.74 -9.88 0.87
C ASN A 83 2.23 -8.84 -0.14
N VAL A 84 1.06 -9.05 -0.74
CA VAL A 84 0.42 -8.13 -1.69
C VAL A 84 -0.76 -7.43 -1.04
N VAL A 85 -0.98 -6.18 -1.41
CA VAL A 85 -2.21 -5.43 -1.07
C VAL A 85 -2.96 -5.09 -2.35
N ASP A 86 -4.16 -5.62 -2.46
CA ASP A 86 -5.08 -5.34 -3.56
C ASP A 86 -5.94 -4.15 -3.17
N PHE A 87 -5.71 -2.99 -3.81
CA PHE A 87 -6.56 -1.82 -3.65
C PHE A 87 -7.75 -1.88 -4.59
N VAL A 88 -8.96 -1.63 -4.07
CA VAL A 88 -10.15 -1.45 -4.89
C VAL A 88 -10.20 -0.02 -5.42
N LEU A 89 -9.64 0.18 -6.61
CA LEU A 89 -9.60 1.48 -7.26
C LEU A 89 -10.87 1.71 -8.12
N PRO A 90 -11.35 2.96 -8.27
CA PRO A 90 -12.33 3.29 -9.30
C PRO A 90 -11.78 2.99 -10.70
N ILE A 91 -12.66 2.80 -11.69
CA ILE A 91 -12.32 2.44 -13.08
C ILE A 91 -11.22 3.35 -13.67
N TYR A 92 -11.31 4.68 -13.43
CA TYR A 92 -10.35 5.66 -13.94
C TYR A 92 -8.99 5.61 -13.23
N GLY A 93 -8.86 4.87 -12.12
CA GLY A 93 -7.61 4.72 -11.37
C GLY A 93 -6.53 4.02 -12.18
N LYS A 94 -6.90 2.93 -12.89
CA LYS A 94 -5.98 2.22 -13.78
C LYS A 94 -5.42 3.14 -14.87
N VAL A 95 -6.31 3.91 -15.49
CA VAL A 95 -5.98 4.88 -16.54
C VAL A 95 -4.96 5.90 -16.06
N HIS A 96 -5.12 6.45 -14.85
CA HIS A 96 -4.11 7.35 -14.28
C HIS A 96 -2.82 6.64 -13.89
N ASN A 97 -2.90 5.47 -13.23
CA ASN A 97 -1.73 4.78 -12.69
C ASN A 97 -0.73 4.36 -13.79
N TYR A 98 -1.25 3.86 -14.92
CA TYR A 98 -0.44 3.37 -16.04
C TYR A 98 -0.36 4.35 -17.22
N GLY A 99 -1.14 5.45 -17.18
CA GLY A 99 -1.24 6.39 -18.30
C GLY A 99 -1.92 5.76 -19.52
N GLU A 100 -3.04 5.06 -19.34
CA GLU A 100 -3.77 4.43 -20.46
C GLU A 100 -4.51 5.48 -21.33
N ARG A 101 -5.17 5.03 -22.41
CA ARG A 101 -6.00 5.94 -23.22
C ARG A 101 -7.29 6.30 -22.48
N ALA A 102 -7.79 7.52 -22.72
CA ALA A 102 -9.05 8.01 -22.19
C ALA A 102 -9.84 8.76 -23.28
N GLY A 103 -11.16 8.84 -23.13
CA GLY A 103 -12.06 9.56 -24.05
C GLY A 103 -12.80 8.65 -25.04
N ARG A 104 -13.62 9.27 -25.91
CA ARG A 104 -14.38 8.59 -26.98
C ARG A 104 -13.57 8.58 -28.30
N GLY A 105 -13.88 7.63 -29.19
CA GLY A 105 -13.25 7.54 -30.51
C GLY A 105 -11.75 7.25 -30.41
N SER A 106 -10.93 8.03 -31.12
CA SER A 106 -9.47 7.92 -31.02
C SER A 106 -8.96 8.19 -29.61
N GLY A 107 -9.61 9.06 -28.81
CA GLY A 107 -9.21 9.38 -27.44
C GLY A 107 -7.81 10.01 -27.32
N PHE A 108 -7.31 10.18 -26.10
CA PHE A 108 -5.98 10.73 -25.81
C PHE A 108 -5.21 9.85 -24.83
N LYS A 109 -3.87 9.94 -24.85
CA LYS A 109 -3.00 9.27 -23.89
C LYS A 109 -3.00 10.04 -22.56
N MET A 110 -3.46 9.41 -21.49
CA MET A 110 -3.44 10.03 -20.17
C MET A 110 -1.98 10.10 -19.66
N PRO A 111 -1.55 11.22 -19.06
CA PRO A 111 -0.28 11.25 -18.35
C PRO A 111 -0.24 10.22 -17.23
N ARG A 112 0.85 9.45 -17.16
CA ARG A 112 1.08 8.46 -16.12
C ARG A 112 1.28 9.15 -14.77
N ARG A 113 0.51 8.71 -13.78
CA ARG A 113 0.52 9.17 -12.39
C ARG A 113 0.56 7.94 -11.51
N GLN A 114 1.72 7.32 -11.39
CA GLN A 114 1.87 6.07 -10.68
C GLN A 114 1.74 6.29 -9.17
N PHE A 115 0.76 5.64 -8.56
CA PHE A 115 0.50 5.63 -7.11
C PHE A 115 0.36 4.21 -6.54
N ALA A 116 0.24 3.20 -7.39
CA ALA A 116 0.18 1.79 -7.03
C ALA A 116 1.07 0.97 -7.97
N GLY A 117 1.78 -0.01 -7.41
CA GLY A 117 2.70 -0.87 -8.14
C GLY A 117 3.66 -1.58 -7.20
N GLN A 118 4.53 -2.41 -7.77
CA GLN A 118 5.61 -3.06 -7.02
C GLN A 118 6.60 -2.00 -6.52
N SER A 119 6.95 -2.07 -5.23
CA SER A 119 7.90 -1.15 -4.58
C SER A 119 8.81 -1.93 -3.66
N THR A 120 10.13 -1.80 -3.87
CA THR A 120 11.13 -2.43 -3.02
C THR A 120 11.24 -1.71 -1.68
N LYS A 121 11.04 -0.38 -1.66
CA LYS A 121 10.96 0.43 -0.44
C LYS A 121 9.82 -0.04 0.45
N LEU A 122 8.61 -0.20 -0.10
CA LEU A 122 7.44 -0.66 0.65
C LEU A 122 7.63 -2.09 1.17
N LYS A 123 8.18 -2.99 0.32
CA LYS A 123 8.49 -4.36 0.74
C LYS A 123 9.48 -4.40 1.92
N ARG A 124 10.51 -3.54 1.89
CA ARG A 124 11.46 -3.40 3.00
C ARG A 124 10.77 -2.91 4.28
N GLN A 125 9.91 -1.91 4.17
CA GLN A 125 9.11 -1.40 5.30
C GLN A 125 8.22 -2.50 5.91
N PHE A 126 7.58 -3.34 5.09
CA PHE A 126 6.81 -4.47 5.59
C PHE A 126 7.66 -5.41 6.44
N TYR A 127 8.85 -5.81 5.97
CA TYR A 127 9.73 -6.70 6.73
C TYR A 127 10.19 -6.06 8.03
N THR A 128 10.66 -4.81 8.00
CA THR A 128 11.08 -4.08 9.21
C THR A 128 9.97 -4.05 10.25
N LYS A 129 8.76 -3.65 9.85
CA LYS A 129 7.61 -3.53 10.77
C LYS A 129 7.04 -4.87 11.22
N ALA A 130 7.10 -5.91 10.37
CA ALA A 130 6.73 -7.26 10.76
C ALA A 130 7.70 -7.81 11.83
N THR A 131 9.01 -7.63 11.64
CA THR A 131 10.02 -8.04 12.62
C THR A 131 9.85 -7.32 13.96
N GLU A 132 9.64 -6.00 13.94
CA GLU A 132 9.34 -5.22 15.16
C GLU A 132 8.08 -5.74 15.88
N LEU A 133 7.04 -6.14 15.15
CA LEU A 133 5.83 -6.70 15.73
C LEU A 133 6.07 -8.09 16.33
N ILE A 134 6.80 -8.96 15.63
CA ILE A 134 7.14 -10.30 16.10
C ILE A 134 7.97 -10.22 17.38
N ASN A 135 9.02 -9.40 17.40
CA ASN A 135 9.88 -9.25 18.59
C ASN A 135 9.09 -8.75 19.81
N ARG A 136 8.20 -7.76 19.61
CA ARG A 136 7.32 -7.29 20.70
C ARG A 136 6.37 -8.37 21.22
N ARG A 137 5.92 -9.29 20.36
CA ARG A 137 5.04 -10.39 20.75
C ARG A 137 5.82 -11.50 21.45
N MET A 138 7.01 -11.83 20.97
CA MET A 138 7.90 -12.81 21.60
C MET A 138 8.32 -12.38 23.01
N ASN A 139 8.64 -11.10 23.22
CA ASN A 139 9.03 -10.58 24.54
C ASN A 139 7.88 -10.57 25.57
N ARG A 140 6.66 -10.93 25.18
CA ARG A 140 5.48 -11.00 26.05
C ARG A 140 5.02 -12.43 26.34
N LEU A 141 5.69 -13.43 25.75
CA LEU A 141 5.44 -14.85 25.99
C LEU A 141 6.34 -15.38 27.11
#